data_AF-A6P146-F1
#
_entry.id   AF-A6P146-F1
#
_cell.length_a   1.000
_cell.length_b   1.000
_cell.length_c   1.000
_cell.angle_alpha   90.00
_cell.angle_beta   90.00
_cell.angle_gamma   90.00
#
_symmetry.space_group_name_H-M   'P 1'
#
loop_
_entity.id
_entity.type
_entity.pdbx_description
1 polymer ?
#
loop_
_entity_poly.entity_id
_entity_poly.type
_entity_poly.pdbx_seq_one_letter_code
_entity_poly.pdbx_strand_id
1 'polypeptide(L)'
;MKRSLAYITAAWRGDPAVDMEQAAHYCRVVYDAGYSPICPMLYLPLFLNDAVPEEHKNGIDMGRDLLRRSRVLVVCGNSTTLELQLLEMVIAVSCVCV
;
A
#
# COMPACT_ATOMS: atom_id res chain seq x y z
N MET A 1 -6.27 -19.38 -12.73
CA MET A 1 -4.90 -18.83 -12.65
C MET A 1 -4.68 -18.26 -11.26
N LYS A 2 -3.56 -18.55 -10.58
CA LYS A 2 -3.22 -17.89 -9.31
C LYS A 2 -2.63 -16.51 -9.62
N ARG A 3 -3.34 -15.44 -9.26
CA ARG A 3 -2.77 -14.08 -9.29
C ARG A 3 -1.89 -13.90 -8.06
N SER A 4 -0.69 -13.37 -8.25
CA SER A 4 0.21 -13.09 -7.12
C SER A 4 -0.23 -11.83 -6.37
N LEU A 5 -0.01 -11.79 -5.05
CA LEU A 5 -0.34 -10.62 -4.23
C LEU A 5 0.63 -9.47 -4.51
N ALA A 6 0.06 -8.29 -4.74
CA ALA A 6 0.78 -7.04 -4.94
C ALA A 6 0.38 -6.05 -3.84
N TYR A 7 1.32 -5.73 -2.97
CA TYR A 7 1.15 -4.76 -1.89
C TYR A 7 1.29 -3.34 -2.46
N ILE A 8 0.31 -2.48 -2.23
CA ILE A 8 0.28 -1.11 -2.75
C ILE A 8 0.44 -0.14 -1.59
N THR A 9 1.39 0.77 -1.72
CA THR A 9 1.61 1.89 -0.80
C THR A 9 1.96 3.14 -1.57
N ALA A 10 1.76 4.31 -0.98
CA ALA A 10 2.09 5.59 -1.58
C ALA A 10 2.58 6.57 -0.52
N ALA A 11 3.19 7.66 -0.96
CA ALA A 11 3.31 8.86 -0.12
C ALA A 11 1.93 9.53 -0.06
N TRP A 12 1.08 9.06 0.86
CA TRP A 12 -0.26 9.60 1.09
C TRP A 12 -0.16 11.07 1.48
N ARG A 13 -1.05 11.90 0.92
CA ARG A 13 -1.00 13.36 1.06
C ARG A 13 -1.61 13.84 2.38
N GLY A 14 -2.26 12.94 3.13
CA GLY A 14 -2.93 13.26 4.38
C GLY A 14 -4.34 13.83 4.19
N ASP A 15 -4.85 13.79 2.95
CA ASP A 15 -6.26 14.05 2.65
C ASP A 15 -6.95 12.70 2.42
N PRO A 16 -7.76 12.22 3.38
CA PRO A 16 -8.33 10.88 3.30
C PRO A 16 -9.17 10.64 2.05
N ALA A 17 -9.89 11.65 1.55
CA ALA A 17 -10.76 11.48 0.39
C ALA A 17 -9.94 11.29 -0.89
N VAL A 18 -8.94 12.15 -1.08
CA VAL A 18 -8.02 12.10 -2.23
C VAL A 18 -7.17 10.83 -2.17
N ASP A 19 -6.64 10.49 -0.99
CA ASP A 19 -5.79 9.32 -0.81
C ASP A 19 -6.58 8.01 -1.04
N MET A 20 -7.84 7.94 -0.61
CA MET A 20 -8.70 6.78 -0.85
C MET A 20 -9.05 6.61 -2.33
N GLU A 21 -9.42 7.69 -3.02
CA GLU A 21 -9.70 7.65 -4.46
C GLU A 21 -8.48 7.19 -5.25
N GLN A 22 -7.31 7.76 -4.92
CA GLN A 22 -6.05 7.42 -5.55
C GLN A 22 -5.64 5.97 -5.28
N ALA A 23 -5.80 5.48 -4.05
CA ALA A 23 -5.55 4.10 -3.68
C ALA A 23 -6.45 3.12 -4.47
N ALA A 24 -7.74 3.44 -4.61
CA ALA A 24 -8.68 2.65 -5.40
C ALA A 24 -8.29 2.61 -6.89
N HIS A 25 -7.86 3.75 -7.44
CA HIS A 25 -7.35 3.84 -8.81
C HIS A 25 -6.14 2.91 -9.02
N TYR A 26 -5.14 2.97 -8.14
CA TYR A 26 -3.97 2.09 -8.25
C TYR A 26 -4.32 0.60 -8.10
N CYS A 27 -5.26 0.27 -7.20
CA CYS A 27 -5.76 -1.09 -7.10
C CYS A 27 -6.35 -1.58 -8.42
N ARG A 28 -7.08 -0.71 -9.15
CA ARG A 28 -7.62 -1.05 -10.46
C ARG A 28 -6.53 -1.30 -11.50
N VAL A 29 -5.51 -0.45 -11.56
CA VAL A 29 -4.39 -0.64 -12.51
C VAL A 29 -3.65 -1.94 -12.24
N VAL A 30 -3.37 -2.25 -10.96
CA VAL A 30 -2.68 -3.50 -10.56
C VAL A 30 -3.55 -4.73 -10.85
N TYR A 31 -4.86 -4.63 -10.68
CA TYR A 31 -5.80 -5.68 -11.07
C TYR A 31 -5.78 -5.94 -12.59
N ASP A 32 -5.81 -4.88 -13.39
CA ASP A 32 -5.77 -4.98 -14.86
C ASP A 32 -4.42 -5.54 -15.35
N ALA A 33 -3.34 -5.31 -14.60
CA ALA A 33 -2.03 -5.94 -14.81
C ALA A 33 -1.96 -7.44 -14.43
N GLY A 34 -3.04 -8.03 -13.89
CA GLY A 34 -3.13 -9.45 -13.58
C GLY A 34 -2.69 -9.85 -12.16
N TYR A 35 -2.47 -8.88 -11.28
CA TYR A 35 -2.13 -9.11 -9.87
C TYR A 35 -3.38 -9.05 -8.98
N SER A 36 -3.24 -9.52 -7.74
CA SER A 36 -4.24 -9.34 -6.69
C SER A 36 -3.79 -8.16 -5.81
N PRO A 37 -4.41 -6.97 -5.92
CA PRO A 37 -3.98 -5.80 -5.15
C PRO A 37 -4.34 -5.94 -3.67
N ILE A 38 -3.44 -5.51 -2.79
CA ILE A 38 -3.71 -5.29 -1.37
C ILE A 38 -3.21 -3.90 -0.97
N CYS A 39 -4.11 -3.03 -0.52
CA CYS A 39 -3.77 -1.69 -0.06
C CYS A 39 -4.32 -1.49 1.36
N PRO A 40 -3.47 -1.58 2.40
CA PRO A 40 -3.92 -1.44 3.79
C PRO A 40 -4.62 -0.13 4.09
N MET A 41 -4.24 0.96 3.41
CA MET A 41 -4.84 2.28 3.59
C MET A 41 -6.35 2.32 3.25
N LEU A 42 -6.85 1.41 2.40
CA LEU A 42 -8.28 1.37 2.05
C LEU A 42 -9.18 0.76 3.12
N TYR A 43 -8.64 -0.10 4.00
CA TYR A 43 -9.49 -0.86 4.92
C TYR A 43 -9.03 -0.80 6.38
N LEU A 44 -7.74 -0.57 6.68
CA LEU A 44 -7.27 -0.40 8.05
C LEU A 44 -7.94 0.79 8.75
N PRO A 45 -8.09 1.98 8.13
CA PRO A 45 -8.74 3.12 8.78
C PRO A 45 -10.24 2.91 9.06
N LEU A 46 -10.87 1.87 8.49
CA LEU A 46 -12.28 1.57 8.73
C LEU A 46 -12.54 0.98 10.12
N PHE A 47 -11.50 0.44 10.77
CA PHE A 47 -11.63 -0.18 12.09
C PHE A 47 -10.45 0.11 13.05
N LEU A 48 -9.32 0.60 12.55
CA LEU A 48 -8.20 1.11 13.35
C LEU A 48 -8.21 2.64 13.37
N ASN A 49 -7.98 3.19 14.56
CA ASN A 49 -7.79 4.59 14.80
C ASN A 49 -6.30 4.92 14.94
N ASP A 50 -5.75 5.59 13.94
CA ASP A 50 -4.34 5.97 13.89
C ASP A 50 -3.92 6.93 15.02
N ALA A 51 -4.86 7.64 15.63
CA ALA A 51 -4.59 8.49 16.79
C ALA A 51 -4.30 7.71 18.08
N VAL A 52 -4.63 6.41 18.12
CA VAL A 52 -4.33 5.53 19.26
C VAL A 52 -2.99 4.83 19.02
N PRO A 53 -1.95 5.06 19.83
CA PRO A 53 -0.61 4.54 19.56
C PRO A 53 -0.53 3.01 19.43
N GLU A 54 -1.34 2.29 20.18
CA GLU A 54 -1.41 0.82 20.09
C GLU A 54 -2.03 0.36 18.77
N GLU A 55 -3.13 0.99 18.33
CA GLU A 55 -3.79 0.67 17.07
C GLU A 55 -2.96 1.08 15.86
N HIS A 56 -2.25 2.21 15.94
CA HIS A 56 -1.26 2.62 14.96
C HIS A 56 -0.17 1.56 14.77
N LYS A 57 0.40 1.07 15.88
CA LYS A 57 1.39 -0.01 15.85
C LYS A 57 0.82 -1.30 15.27
N ASN A 58 -0.40 -1.67 15.66
CA ASN A 58 -1.09 -2.84 15.11
C ASN A 58 -1.29 -2.71 13.60
N GLY A 59 -1.67 -1.52 13.10
CA GLY A 59 -1.81 -1.23 11.67
C GLY A 59 -0.49 -1.42 10.91
N ILE A 60 0.62 -0.94 11.47
CA ILE A 60 1.97 -1.14 10.92
C ILE A 60 2.33 -2.63 10.87
N ASP A 61 2.12 -3.36 11.97
CA ASP A 61 2.45 -4.79 12.05
C ASP A 61 1.61 -5.63 11.07
N MET A 62 0.31 -5.34 10.95
CA MET A 62 -0.57 -5.94 9.96
C MET A 62 -0.13 -5.65 8.53
N GLY A 63 0.25 -4.40 8.23
CA GLY A 63 0.80 -4.00 6.93
C GLY A 63 2.09 -4.76 6.59
N ARG A 64 3.01 -4.89 7.55
CA ARG A 64 4.26 -5.65 7.37
C ARG A 64 4.01 -7.13 7.10
N ASP A 65 3.04 -7.74 7.75
CA ASP A 65 2.71 -9.14 7.51
C ASP A 65 2.08 -9.39 6.13
N LEU A 66 1.30 -8.44 5.63
CA LEU A 66 0.78 -8.49 4.26
C LEU A 66 1.88 -8.25 3.23
N LEU A 67 2.80 -7.34 3.51
CA LEU A 67 3.97 -7.10 2.66
C LEU A 67 4.82 -8.37 2.54
N ARG A 68 5.10 -9.07 3.65
CA ARG A 68 5.84 -10.35 3.67
C ARG A 68 5.19 -11.45 2.83
N ARG A 69 3.86 -11.43 2.71
CA ARG A 69 3.08 -12.40 1.91
C ARG A 69 2.96 -12.00 0.44
N SER A 70 3.26 -10.74 0.13
CA SER A 70 3.18 -10.20 -1.22
C SER A 70 4.45 -10.49 -2.00
N ARG A 71 4.30 -10.81 -3.29
CA ARG A 71 5.44 -11.03 -4.19
C ARG A 71 5.90 -9.76 -4.87
N VAL A 72 5.00 -8.77 -4.94
CA VAL A 72 5.24 -7.49 -5.60
C VAL A 72 4.91 -6.40 -4.61
N LEU A 73 5.76 -5.38 -4.56
CA LEU A 73 5.51 -4.12 -3.90
C LEU A 73 5.33 -3.06 -4.98
N VAL A 74 4.25 -2.30 -4.90
CA VAL A 74 3.93 -1.16 -5.74
C VAL A 74 3.99 0.07 -4.87
N VAL A 75 4.92 0.97 -5.17
CA VAL A 75 5.03 2.27 -4.50
C VAL A 75 4.56 3.35 -5.48
N CYS A 76 3.54 4.10 -5.11
CA CYS A 76 3.00 5.17 -5.92
C CYS A 76 3.45 6.54 -5.39
N GLY A 77 4.04 7.38 -6.23
CA GLY A 77 4.57 8.69 -5.85
C GLY A 77 4.40 9.73 -6.96
N ASN A 78 4.38 11.01 -6.58
CA ASN A 78 4.26 12.11 -7.54
C ASN A 78 5.63 12.49 -8.09
N SER A 79 6.09 11.77 -9.11
CA SER A 79 7.13 12.26 -10.01
C SER A 79 6.62 12.13 -11.43
N THR A 80 5.65 12.97 -11.80
CA THR A 80 5.22 13.31 -13.18
C THR A 80 4.97 12.16 -14.18
N THR A 81 5.00 10.92 -13.74
CA THR A 81 4.98 9.76 -14.60
C THR A 81 4.12 8.73 -13.92
N LEU A 82 3.09 8.28 -14.62
CA LEU A 82 2.36 7.03 -14.38
C LEU A 82 3.29 5.81 -14.55
N GLU A 83 4.52 5.90 -14.08
CA GLU A 83 5.46 4.80 -14.01
C GLU A 83 5.23 4.13 -12.67
N LEU A 84 4.40 3.09 -12.71
CA LEU A 84 4.48 2.02 -11.72
C LEU A 84 5.93 1.51 -11.76
N GLN A 85 6.79 2.07 -10.91
CA GLN A 85 8.09 1.48 -10.66
C GLN A 85 7.83 0.18 -9.91
N LEU A 86 7.75 -0.90 -10.69
CA LEU A 86 7.93 -2.28 -10.26
C LEU A 86 9.37 -2.40 -9.73
N LEU A 87 9.63 -1.77 -8.59
CA LEU A 87 10.88 -1.91 -7.88
C LEU A 87 10.87 -3.29 -7.27
N GLU A 88 11.69 -4.17 -7.85
CA GLU A 88 12.02 -5.43 -7.23
C GLU A 88 12.56 -5.17 -5.81
N MET A 89 11.88 -5.80 -4.85
CA MET A 89 12.16 -5.89 -3.41
C MET A 89 13.53 -5.36 -2.95
N VAL A 90 13.65 -4.14 -2.40
CA VAL A 90 14.66 -3.89 -1.36
C VAL A 90 14.26 -2.80 -0.33
N ILE A 91 13.50 -1.76 -0.66
CA ILE A 91 13.48 -0.53 0.18
C ILE A 91 12.09 -0.19 0.77
N ALA A 92 11.42 -1.13 1.44
CA ALA A 92 10.26 -0.77 2.28
C ALA A 92 10.44 -1.11 3.77
N VAL A 93 11.52 -1.82 4.12
CA VAL A 93 11.82 -2.11 5.53
C VAL A 93 12.60 -0.97 6.20
N SER A 94 13.19 -0.05 5.42
CA SER A 94 14.01 1.05 5.96
C SER A 94 13.29 2.36 6.26
N CYS A 95 12.02 2.56 5.83
CA CYS A 95 11.34 3.86 6.00
C CYS A 95 10.16 3.84 6.99
N VAL A 96 9.78 2.69 7.55
CA VAL A 96 8.73 2.60 8.59
C VAL A 96 9.33 2.72 10.01
N CYS A 97 10.65 2.93 10.12
CA CYS A 97 11.35 3.10 11.38
C CYS A 97 12.41 4.21 11.29
N VAL A 98 12.00 5.45 11.01
CA VAL A 98 12.69 6.66 11.50
C VAL A 98 11.65 7.71 11.83
#